data_AF-A0A1N7QGW7-F1
#
_entry.id   AF-A0A1N7QGW7-F1
#
_cell.length_a   1.000
_cell.length_b   1.000
_cell.length_c   1.000
_cell.angle_alpha   90.00
_cell.angle_beta   90.00
_cell.angle_gamma   90.00
#
_symmetry.space_group_name_H-M   'P 1'
#
loop_
_entity.id
_entity.type
_entity.pdbx_description
1 polymer ?
#
loop_
_entity_poly.entity_id
_entity_poly.type
_entity_poly.pdbx_seq_one_letter_code
_entity_poly.pdbx_strand_id
1 'polypeptide(L)'
;MARTLPLAALMSRGTRQLRLTGRGLGNLLRGPQRGGRVFGVGAAKTGTHTIGEMFADRVPSAHELDAERLIRLVLDDGPGSPALRRHLLWRDRWRGLQIDASQVNIYLIPDLLTLFPEARFILTVRPPALWLRSIVDDSLRRDTSAIWHRFRDFRFGAQASAQGPESVLAKAGLYTIDGYLSYWARAVTEVTTRVPHEALLILPTGDIGARAADIARFARVPDPDRPPVQTHAFGNPVRSGVLAQLPPAYLAGRIEAVAGPVARAVLPGWTVEADLATALADPPPPGQAR
;
A
#
# COMPACT_ATOMS: atom_id res chain seq x y z
N MET A 1 -25.85 -10.01 -6.59
CA MET A 1 -26.21 -8.64 -7.04
C MET A 1 -24.94 -7.88 -7.39
N ALA A 2 -24.63 -7.73 -8.68
CA ALA A 2 -23.46 -7.02 -9.16
C ALA A 2 -23.67 -5.51 -8.97
N ARG A 3 -22.93 -4.88 -8.05
CA ARG A 3 -22.88 -3.41 -7.97
C ARG A 3 -21.97 -2.90 -9.09
N THR A 4 -22.58 -2.29 -10.09
CA THR A 4 -21.93 -1.51 -11.13
C THR A 4 -21.09 -0.42 -10.47
N LEU A 5 -19.79 -0.42 -10.74
CA LEU A 5 -18.95 0.76 -10.48
C LEU A 5 -19.54 1.93 -11.27
N PRO A 6 -19.66 3.14 -10.69
CA PRO A 6 -20.20 4.28 -11.42
C PRO A 6 -19.36 4.51 -12.68
N LEU A 7 -20.03 4.60 -13.84
CA LEU A 7 -19.43 4.70 -15.18
C LEU A 7 -18.31 5.77 -15.24
N ALA A 8 -18.46 6.85 -14.47
CA ALA A 8 -17.47 7.92 -14.33
C ALA A 8 -16.11 7.46 -13.78
N ALA A 9 -16.07 6.51 -12.84
CA ALA A 9 -14.83 5.97 -12.28
C ALA A 9 -14.10 5.06 -13.29
N LEU A 10 -14.84 4.28 -14.09
CA LEU A 10 -14.27 3.47 -15.17
C LEU A 10 -13.75 4.34 -16.33
N MET A 11 -14.51 5.37 -16.73
CA MET A 11 -14.09 6.29 -17.80
C MET A 11 -12.89 7.15 -17.39
N SER A 12 -12.78 7.57 -16.12
CA SER A 12 -11.61 8.28 -15.62
C SER A 12 -10.33 7.42 -15.62
N ARG A 13 -10.44 6.11 -15.34
CA ARG A 13 -9.30 5.18 -15.36
C ARG A 13 -8.82 4.90 -16.79
N GLY A 14 -9.74 4.63 -17.72
CA GLY A 14 -9.39 4.38 -19.12
C GLY A 14 -8.76 5.60 -19.82
N THR A 15 -9.34 6.79 -19.62
CA THR A 15 -8.79 8.04 -20.17
C THR A 15 -7.45 8.43 -19.55
N ARG A 16 -7.21 8.12 -18.26
CA ARG A 16 -5.94 8.38 -17.59
C ARG A 16 -4.83 7.43 -18.03
N GLN A 17 -5.14 6.14 -18.23
CA GLN A 17 -4.19 5.17 -18.77
C GLN A 17 -3.79 5.53 -20.22
N LEU A 18 -4.75 5.99 -21.03
CA LEU A 18 -4.50 6.52 -22.39
C LEU A 18 -3.69 7.84 -22.39
N ARG A 19 -3.93 8.75 -21.44
CA ARG A 19 -3.11 9.97 -21.28
C ARG A 19 -1.67 9.66 -20.87
N LEU A 20 -1.46 8.60 -20.09
CA LEU A 20 -0.12 8.17 -19.66
C LEU A 20 0.64 7.45 -20.78
N THR A 21 -0.05 6.67 -21.63
CA THR A 21 0.59 6.03 -22.80
C THR A 21 0.97 7.04 -23.88
N GLY A 22 0.11 8.04 -24.16
CA GLY A 22 0.42 9.10 -25.13
C GLY A 22 1.57 10.04 -24.71
N ARG A 23 1.81 10.20 -23.41
CA ARG A 23 2.95 10.97 -22.87
C ARG A 23 4.28 10.21 -22.93
N GLY A 24 4.26 8.89 -23.11
CA GLY A 24 5.45 8.04 -23.04
C GLY A 24 6.56 8.47 -23.99
N LEU A 25 6.23 8.71 -25.26
CA LEU A 25 7.21 9.17 -26.26
C LEU A 25 7.75 10.57 -25.93
N GLY A 26 6.86 11.49 -25.51
CA GLY A 26 7.25 12.85 -25.13
C GLY A 26 8.18 12.88 -23.92
N ASN A 27 7.96 12.01 -22.94
CA ASN A 27 8.81 11.88 -21.76
C ASN A 27 10.18 11.27 -22.10
N LEU A 28 10.22 10.29 -23.01
CA LEU A 28 11.49 9.75 -23.52
C LEU A 28 12.37 10.85 -24.12
N LEU A 29 11.78 11.80 -24.85
CA LEU A 29 12.49 12.92 -25.49
C LEU A 29 12.88 14.03 -24.52
N ARG A 30 12.07 14.31 -23.49
CA ARG A 30 12.32 15.38 -22.50
C ARG A 30 13.40 15.03 -21.46
N GLY A 31 13.78 13.75 -21.35
CA GLY A 31 14.74 13.29 -20.34
C GLY A 31 14.11 13.12 -18.95
N PRO A 32 14.91 12.75 -17.92
CA PRO A 32 14.40 12.47 -16.58
C PRO A 32 13.71 13.68 -15.95
N GLN A 33 12.62 13.45 -15.21
CA GLN A 33 11.93 14.52 -14.50
C GLN A 33 12.84 15.16 -13.44
N ARG A 34 12.92 16.49 -13.44
CA ARG A 34 13.67 17.29 -12.46
C ARG A 34 12.84 17.69 -11.22
N GLY A 35 11.53 17.46 -11.25
CA GLY A 35 10.64 17.65 -10.09
C GLY A 35 10.72 16.40 -9.21
N GLY A 36 11.37 16.52 -8.04
CA GLY A 36 11.81 15.40 -7.20
C GLY A 36 10.85 14.20 -7.12
N ARG A 37 11.40 13.00 -7.31
CA ARG A 37 10.66 11.74 -7.29
C ARG A 37 10.18 11.40 -5.89
N VAL A 38 8.95 10.91 -5.82
CA VAL A 38 8.33 10.47 -4.58
C VAL A 38 7.80 9.05 -4.76
N PHE A 39 8.24 8.14 -3.90
CA PHE A 39 7.74 6.78 -3.87
C PHE A 39 6.80 6.58 -2.69
N GLY A 40 5.57 6.17 -2.96
CA GLY A 40 4.66 5.63 -1.94
C GLY A 40 5.05 4.18 -1.66
N VAL A 41 5.44 3.88 -0.43
CA VAL A 41 6.04 2.59 0.00
C VAL A 41 5.28 1.93 1.14
N GLY A 42 3.99 2.22 1.26
CA GLY A 42 3.12 1.56 2.22
C GLY A 42 2.80 0.12 1.84
N ALA A 43 2.57 -0.73 2.84
CA ALA A 43 2.01 -2.05 2.61
C ALA A 43 0.63 -1.95 1.94
N ALA A 44 0.21 -3.01 1.26
CA ALA A 44 -1.15 -3.14 0.76
C ALA A 44 -2.17 -2.71 1.82
N LYS A 45 -3.19 -1.94 1.44
CA LYS A 45 -4.27 -1.47 2.33
C LYS A 45 -3.86 -0.42 3.38
N THR A 46 -2.67 0.19 3.30
CA THR A 46 -2.30 1.31 4.18
C THR A 46 -2.53 2.70 3.59
N GLY A 47 -3.08 2.80 2.38
CA GLY A 47 -3.43 4.10 1.77
C GLY A 47 -2.61 4.50 0.53
N THR A 48 -1.84 3.57 -0.03
CA THR A 48 -1.07 3.76 -1.28
C THR A 48 -1.89 4.32 -2.43
N HIS A 49 -3.14 3.85 -2.59
CA HIS A 49 -4.06 4.38 -3.59
C HIS A 49 -4.32 5.88 -3.41
N THR A 50 -4.60 6.33 -2.19
CA THR A 50 -4.84 7.75 -1.91
C THR A 50 -3.61 8.57 -2.27
N ILE A 51 -2.41 8.13 -1.86
CA ILE A 51 -1.15 8.83 -2.18
C ILE A 51 -0.93 8.93 -3.70
N GLY A 52 -1.18 7.86 -4.46
CA GLY A 52 -1.00 7.84 -5.92
C GLY A 52 -2.03 8.64 -6.70
N GLU A 53 -3.11 9.12 -6.06
CA GLU A 53 -4.23 9.77 -6.75
C GLU A 53 -4.56 11.18 -6.22
N MET A 54 -4.26 11.50 -4.96
CA MET A 54 -4.73 12.73 -4.32
C MET A 54 -4.22 14.04 -4.97
N PHE A 55 -3.08 13.98 -5.68
CA PHE A 55 -2.49 15.12 -6.41
C PHE A 55 -2.46 14.93 -7.94
N ALA A 56 -3.28 14.02 -8.46
CA ALA A 56 -3.33 13.68 -9.88
C ALA A 56 -3.67 14.83 -10.83
N ASP A 57 -4.36 15.85 -10.33
CA ASP A 57 -4.74 17.05 -11.07
C ASP A 57 -3.61 18.09 -11.16
N ARG A 58 -2.56 17.94 -10.32
CA ARG A 58 -1.44 18.89 -10.20
C ARG A 58 -0.12 18.34 -10.70
N VAL A 59 0.14 17.07 -10.45
CA VAL A 59 1.41 16.42 -10.82
C VAL A 59 1.17 15.05 -11.46
N PRO A 60 2.08 14.59 -12.33
CA PRO A 60 2.07 13.21 -12.80
C PRO A 60 2.19 12.25 -11.61
N SER A 61 1.10 11.55 -11.32
CA SER A 61 1.02 10.59 -10.21
C SER A 61 0.21 9.38 -10.63
N ALA A 62 0.54 8.22 -10.05
CA ALA A 62 -0.25 7.02 -10.23
C ALA A 62 -0.08 6.01 -9.09
N HIS A 63 -1.02 5.06 -9.04
CA HIS A 63 -0.98 3.90 -8.17
C HIS A 63 -0.81 2.61 -8.98
N GLU A 64 0.20 1.80 -8.65
CA GLU A 64 0.39 0.42 -9.13
C GLU A 64 0.33 0.23 -10.66
N LEU A 65 0.74 1.23 -11.44
CA LEU A 65 0.98 1.02 -12.87
C LEU A 65 2.05 -0.07 -13.02
N ASP A 66 1.83 -1.06 -13.90
CA ASP A 66 2.67 -2.27 -14.17
C ASP A 66 3.03 -3.17 -12.98
N ALA A 67 2.26 -3.15 -11.89
CA ALA A 67 2.52 -3.97 -10.71
C ALA A 67 2.81 -5.45 -11.03
N GLU A 68 2.05 -6.08 -11.94
CA GLU A 68 2.29 -7.49 -12.32
C GLU A 68 3.68 -7.74 -12.92
N ARG A 69 4.19 -6.80 -13.73
CA ARG A 69 5.53 -6.94 -14.32
C ARG A 69 6.62 -6.79 -13.26
N LEU A 70 6.44 -5.84 -12.33
CA LEU A 70 7.36 -5.67 -11.21
C LEU A 70 7.34 -6.88 -10.29
N ILE A 71 6.17 -7.44 -10.01
CA ILE A 71 6.03 -8.66 -9.22
C ILE A 71 6.81 -9.81 -9.88
N ARG A 72 6.68 -10.01 -11.21
CA ARG A 72 7.47 -11.03 -11.92
C ARG A 72 8.96 -10.81 -11.73
N LEU A 73 9.47 -9.60 -11.99
CA LEU A 73 10.90 -9.30 -11.83
C LEU A 73 11.38 -9.52 -10.38
N VAL A 74 10.58 -9.15 -9.38
CA VAL A 74 10.91 -9.38 -7.97
C VAL A 74 10.94 -10.88 -7.62
N LEU A 75 10.00 -11.67 -8.15
CA LEU A 75 9.88 -13.09 -7.84
C LEU A 75 10.84 -13.98 -8.64
N ASP A 76 11.12 -13.61 -9.90
CA ASP A 76 11.89 -14.43 -10.84
C ASP A 76 13.37 -14.05 -10.85
N ASP A 77 13.69 -12.75 -10.84
CA ASP A 77 15.07 -12.26 -10.90
C ASP A 77 15.61 -11.81 -9.53
N GLY A 78 14.71 -11.45 -8.60
CA GLY A 78 15.06 -10.94 -7.27
C GLY A 78 15.37 -9.43 -7.22
N PRO A 79 15.29 -8.82 -6.03
CA PRO A 79 15.80 -7.46 -5.79
C PRO A 79 17.28 -7.34 -6.16
N GLY A 80 17.71 -6.17 -6.65
CA GLY A 80 19.09 -5.96 -7.07
C GLY A 80 19.44 -6.47 -8.47
N SER A 81 18.57 -7.23 -9.13
CA SER A 81 18.89 -7.82 -10.44
C SER A 81 19.08 -6.76 -11.53
N PRO A 82 19.99 -6.98 -12.50
CA PRO A 82 20.16 -6.07 -13.63
C PRO A 82 18.87 -5.88 -14.45
N ALA A 83 18.05 -6.93 -14.56
CA ALA A 83 16.77 -6.87 -15.27
C ALA A 83 15.79 -5.93 -14.57
N LEU A 84 15.66 -6.04 -13.25
CA LEU A 84 14.82 -5.14 -12.45
C LEU A 84 15.31 -3.70 -12.55
N ARG A 85 16.59 -3.43 -12.35
CA ARG A 85 17.16 -2.07 -12.42
C ARG A 85 16.96 -1.41 -13.78
N ARG A 86 17.20 -2.15 -14.88
CA ARG A 86 16.91 -1.67 -16.25
C ARG A 86 15.45 -1.33 -16.42
N HIS A 87 14.55 -2.17 -15.90
CA HIS A 87 13.11 -1.92 -15.95
C HIS A 87 12.72 -0.68 -15.16
N LEU A 88 13.28 -0.45 -13.97
CA LEU A 88 13.01 0.74 -13.16
C LEU A 88 13.45 2.03 -13.86
N LEU A 89 14.64 2.06 -14.45
CA LEU A 89 15.12 3.22 -15.23
C LEU A 89 14.25 3.49 -16.47
N TRP A 90 13.88 2.44 -17.21
CA TRP A 90 12.98 2.56 -18.34
C TRP A 90 11.60 3.09 -17.91
N ARG A 91 11.05 2.52 -16.83
CA ARG A 91 9.74 2.87 -16.26
C ARG A 91 9.70 4.33 -15.82
N ASP A 92 10.73 4.79 -15.11
CA ASP A 92 10.87 6.18 -14.67
C ASP A 92 10.82 7.13 -15.87
N ARG A 93 11.67 6.89 -16.88
CA ARG A 93 11.73 7.73 -18.08
C ARG A 93 10.45 7.69 -18.91
N TRP A 94 9.87 6.51 -19.09
CA TRP A 94 8.65 6.33 -19.88
C TRP A 94 7.47 7.05 -19.22
N ARG A 95 7.27 6.87 -17.92
CA ARG A 95 6.09 7.40 -17.24
C ARG A 95 6.23 8.85 -16.82
N GLY A 96 7.44 9.27 -16.46
CA GLY A 96 7.70 10.60 -15.92
C GLY A 96 6.77 10.93 -14.76
N LEU A 97 6.61 9.99 -13.80
CA LEU A 97 5.81 10.23 -12.60
C LEU A 97 6.64 11.00 -11.58
N GLN A 98 6.03 12.02 -11.00
CA GLN A 98 6.55 12.65 -9.79
C GLN A 98 6.19 11.81 -8.57
N ILE A 99 4.99 11.22 -8.53
CA ILE A 99 4.53 10.37 -7.42
C ILE A 99 4.18 8.97 -7.95
N ASP A 100 4.95 7.96 -7.52
CA ASP A 100 4.73 6.55 -7.84
C ASP A 100 4.41 5.78 -6.54
N ALA A 101 3.14 5.49 -6.31
CA ALA A 101 2.69 4.76 -5.13
C ALA A 101 2.38 3.30 -5.46
N SER A 102 3.01 2.37 -4.76
CA SER A 102 2.79 0.93 -5.00
C SER A 102 3.20 0.12 -3.78
N GLN A 103 2.40 -0.91 -3.45
CA GLN A 103 2.78 -1.87 -2.42
C GLN A 103 4.04 -2.67 -2.80
N VAL A 104 4.37 -2.73 -4.10
CA VAL A 104 5.56 -3.43 -4.60
C VAL A 104 6.84 -2.63 -4.34
N ASN A 105 6.75 -1.30 -4.18
CA ASN A 105 7.92 -0.45 -3.99
C ASN A 105 8.71 -0.77 -2.71
N ILE A 106 8.09 -1.40 -1.70
CA ILE A 106 8.78 -1.91 -0.49
C ILE A 106 9.92 -2.86 -0.84
N TYR A 107 9.75 -3.69 -1.86
CA TYR A 107 10.76 -4.66 -2.31
C TYR A 107 11.87 -4.04 -3.15
N LEU A 108 11.66 -2.79 -3.56
CA LEU A 108 12.53 -2.07 -4.47
C LEU A 108 13.39 -1.03 -3.73
N ILE A 109 13.22 -0.85 -2.42
CA ILE A 109 13.89 0.20 -1.64
C ILE A 109 15.40 0.27 -1.90
N PRO A 110 16.18 -0.83 -1.85
CA PRO A 110 17.61 -0.76 -2.12
C PRO A 110 17.94 -0.26 -3.53
N ASP A 111 17.17 -0.71 -4.53
CA ASP A 111 17.35 -0.30 -5.93
C ASP A 111 16.90 1.15 -6.15
N LEU A 112 15.80 1.57 -5.54
CA LEU A 112 15.29 2.94 -5.64
C LEU A 112 16.26 3.95 -5.02
N LEU A 113 16.83 3.63 -3.85
CA LEU A 113 17.85 4.48 -3.20
C LEU A 113 19.13 4.58 -4.03
N THR A 114 19.52 3.49 -4.70
CA THR A 114 20.72 3.48 -5.56
C THR A 114 20.51 4.25 -6.85
N LEU A 115 19.36 4.05 -7.50
CA LEU A 115 19.07 4.64 -8.82
C LEU A 115 18.60 6.10 -8.73
N PHE A 116 17.97 6.47 -7.62
CA PHE A 116 17.36 7.79 -7.40
C PHE A 116 17.70 8.33 -6.00
N PRO A 117 18.97 8.67 -5.74
CA PRO A 117 19.43 9.07 -4.40
C PRO A 117 18.75 10.34 -3.86
N GLU A 118 18.17 11.16 -4.73
CA GLU A 118 17.41 12.37 -4.39
C GLU A 118 15.91 12.12 -4.14
N ALA A 119 15.45 10.87 -4.32
CA ALA A 119 14.04 10.52 -4.15
C ALA A 119 13.60 10.64 -2.69
N ARG A 120 12.31 10.92 -2.53
CA ARG A 120 11.62 10.97 -1.24
C ARG A 120 10.64 9.81 -1.13
N PHE A 121 10.35 9.40 0.09
CA PHE A 121 9.54 8.22 0.37
C PHE A 121 8.42 8.57 1.33
N ILE A 122 7.20 8.16 0.99
CA ILE A 122 6.04 8.27 1.87
C ILE A 122 5.67 6.86 2.32
N LEU A 123 5.92 6.57 3.59
CA LEU A 123 5.50 5.33 4.23
C LEU A 123 4.14 5.53 4.87
N THR A 124 3.09 5.03 4.23
CA THR A 124 1.77 4.97 4.85
C THR A 124 1.66 3.76 5.77
N VAL A 125 1.26 3.98 7.02
CA VAL A 125 1.16 2.94 8.06
C VAL A 125 -0.26 2.89 8.60
N ARG A 126 -0.83 1.69 8.68
CA ARG A 126 -2.10 1.45 9.36
C ARG A 126 -1.82 0.62 10.62
N PRO A 127 -2.52 0.87 11.75
CA PRO A 127 -2.43 0.00 12.93
C PRO A 127 -2.59 -1.49 12.56
N PRO A 128 -1.75 -2.39 13.10
CA PRO A 128 -1.69 -3.80 12.69
C PRO A 128 -3.03 -4.53 12.66
N ALA A 129 -3.90 -4.38 13.67
CA ALA A 129 -5.18 -5.09 13.73
C ALA A 129 -6.14 -4.56 12.65
N LEU A 130 -6.24 -3.23 12.52
CA LEU A 130 -7.02 -2.58 11.46
C LEU A 130 -6.51 -2.91 10.06
N TRP A 131 -5.20 -3.04 9.90
CA TRP A 131 -4.57 -3.47 8.65
C TRP A 131 -4.90 -4.94 8.35
N LEU A 132 -4.71 -5.82 9.33
CA LEU A 132 -4.96 -7.26 9.23
C LEU A 132 -6.41 -7.53 8.80
N ARG A 133 -7.38 -6.88 9.44
CA ARG A 133 -8.78 -6.92 9.00
C ARG A 133 -8.92 -6.52 7.54
N SER A 134 -8.33 -5.38 7.17
CA SER A 134 -8.50 -4.85 5.84
C SER A 134 -7.87 -5.71 4.74
N ILE A 135 -6.78 -6.42 5.01
CA ILE A 135 -6.14 -7.32 4.04
C ILE A 135 -6.85 -8.67 3.95
N VAL A 136 -7.36 -9.19 5.08
CA VAL A 136 -8.19 -10.40 5.11
C VAL A 136 -9.48 -10.18 4.33
N ASP A 137 -10.21 -9.09 4.62
CA ASP A 137 -11.45 -8.77 3.91
C ASP A 137 -11.22 -8.53 2.41
N ASP A 138 -10.07 -7.96 2.03
CA ASP A 138 -9.72 -7.76 0.62
C ASP A 138 -9.39 -9.08 -0.08
N SER A 139 -8.73 -10.00 0.62
CA SER A 139 -8.35 -11.32 0.12
C SER A 139 -9.57 -12.20 -0.17
N LEU A 140 -10.62 -12.10 0.66
CA LEU A 140 -11.85 -12.86 0.49
C LEU A 140 -12.82 -12.26 -0.54
N ARG A 141 -12.70 -10.96 -0.83
CA ARG A 141 -13.65 -10.25 -1.69
C ARG A 141 -13.30 -10.33 -3.19
N ARG A 142 -12.03 -10.52 -3.53
CA ARG A 142 -11.55 -10.42 -4.91
C ARG A 142 -10.72 -11.63 -5.29
N ASP A 143 -11.11 -12.26 -6.38
CA ASP A 143 -10.18 -13.08 -7.15
C ASP A 143 -9.07 -12.19 -7.70
N THR A 144 -7.87 -12.74 -7.72
CA THR A 144 -6.68 -12.05 -8.22
C THR A 144 -6.03 -12.88 -9.32
N SER A 145 -5.24 -12.24 -10.18
CA SER A 145 -4.52 -12.99 -11.22
C SER A 145 -3.49 -13.94 -10.59
N ALA A 146 -3.07 -14.96 -11.33
CA ALA A 146 -2.13 -15.99 -10.83
C ALA A 146 -0.83 -15.41 -10.27
N ILE A 147 -0.32 -14.32 -10.86
CA ILE A 147 0.89 -13.66 -10.39
C ILE A 147 0.68 -12.98 -9.01
N TRP A 148 -0.51 -12.46 -8.74
CA TRP A 148 -0.85 -11.92 -7.43
C TRP A 148 -1.01 -13.01 -6.37
N HIS A 149 -1.50 -14.20 -6.73
CA HIS A 149 -1.51 -15.35 -5.83
C HIS A 149 -0.07 -15.76 -5.46
N ARG A 150 0.81 -15.96 -6.45
CA ARG A 150 2.22 -16.27 -6.20
C ARG A 150 2.90 -15.19 -5.34
N PHE A 151 2.54 -13.92 -5.53
CA PHE A 151 3.05 -12.83 -4.70
C PHE A 151 2.47 -12.81 -3.29
N ARG A 152 1.25 -13.30 -3.07
CA ARG A 152 0.71 -13.50 -1.72
C ARG A 152 1.44 -14.64 -1.01
N ASP A 153 1.71 -15.74 -1.69
CA ASP A 153 2.49 -16.85 -1.14
C ASP A 153 3.89 -16.40 -0.71
N PHE A 154 4.57 -15.64 -1.58
CA PHE A 154 5.86 -15.03 -1.25
C PHE A 154 5.79 -14.07 -0.04
N ARG A 155 4.70 -13.33 0.12
CA ARG A 155 4.54 -12.34 1.19
C ARG A 155 4.21 -12.93 2.54
N PHE A 156 3.22 -13.81 2.55
CA PHE A 156 2.58 -14.30 3.76
C PHE A 156 3.07 -15.70 4.15
N GLY A 157 3.70 -16.43 3.23
CA GLY A 157 4.26 -17.75 3.48
C GLY A 157 3.17 -18.80 3.67
N ALA A 158 3.18 -19.46 4.83
CA ALA A 158 2.34 -20.63 5.08
C ALA A 158 0.84 -20.28 5.17
N GLN A 159 0.02 -21.16 4.58
CA GLN A 159 -1.42 -21.16 4.79
C GLN A 159 -1.76 -21.57 6.23
N ALA A 160 -2.90 -21.08 6.73
CA ALA A 160 -3.38 -21.43 8.04
C ALA A 160 -3.69 -22.93 8.14
N SER A 161 -3.45 -23.52 9.33
CA SER A 161 -3.76 -24.93 9.57
C SER A 161 -5.25 -25.16 9.76
N ALA A 162 -5.76 -26.30 9.27
CA ALA A 162 -7.11 -26.76 9.56
C ALA A 162 -7.33 -27.12 11.03
N GLN A 163 -6.26 -27.25 11.84
CA GLN A 163 -6.33 -27.48 13.27
C GLN A 163 -5.94 -26.23 14.08
N GLY A 164 -6.52 -26.10 15.28
CA GLY A 164 -6.15 -25.07 16.24
C GLY A 164 -6.91 -23.74 16.09
N PRO A 165 -6.41 -22.67 16.74
CA PRO A 165 -7.11 -21.38 16.84
C PRO A 165 -7.39 -20.74 15.47
N GLU A 166 -6.55 -20.98 14.47
CA GLU A 166 -6.63 -20.38 13.14
C GLU A 166 -7.43 -21.22 12.12
N SER A 167 -8.10 -22.29 12.54
CA SER A 167 -8.86 -23.17 11.63
C SER A 167 -9.91 -22.44 10.78
N VAL A 168 -10.46 -21.32 11.28
CA VAL A 168 -11.39 -20.45 10.54
C VAL A 168 -10.71 -19.75 9.34
N LEU A 169 -9.43 -19.42 9.44
CA LEU A 169 -8.64 -18.86 8.34
C LEU A 169 -8.37 -19.91 7.28
N ALA A 170 -8.04 -21.14 7.70
CA ALA A 170 -7.77 -22.26 6.80
C ALA A 170 -9.00 -22.61 5.95
N LYS A 171 -10.18 -22.68 6.60
CA LYS A 171 -11.47 -22.89 5.90
C LYS A 171 -11.78 -21.81 4.86
N ALA A 172 -11.26 -20.60 5.07
CA ALA A 172 -11.42 -19.47 4.17
C ALA A 172 -10.28 -19.35 3.13
N GLY A 173 -9.34 -20.31 3.09
CA GLY A 173 -8.19 -20.30 2.17
C GLY A 173 -7.17 -19.19 2.46
N LEU A 174 -7.06 -18.76 3.71
CA LEU A 174 -6.20 -17.65 4.14
C LEU A 174 -4.87 -18.13 4.73
N TYR A 175 -3.94 -17.18 4.85
CA TYR A 175 -2.63 -17.39 5.48
C TYR A 175 -2.71 -17.26 7.00
N THR A 176 -1.65 -17.69 7.68
CA THR A 176 -1.55 -17.56 9.14
C THR A 176 -1.58 -16.10 9.59
N ILE A 177 -2.03 -15.83 10.83
CA ILE A 177 -1.96 -14.48 11.40
C ILE A 177 -0.51 -13.97 11.43
N ASP A 178 0.42 -14.85 11.79
CA ASP A 178 1.85 -14.54 11.78
C ASP A 178 2.37 -14.20 10.40
N GLY A 179 1.94 -14.89 9.35
CA GLY A 179 2.33 -14.60 7.97
C GLY A 179 1.94 -13.20 7.54
N TYR A 180 0.70 -12.79 7.85
CA TYR A 180 0.25 -11.42 7.60
C TYR A 180 1.04 -10.40 8.42
N LEU A 181 1.13 -10.59 9.74
CA LEU A 181 1.77 -9.62 10.64
C LEU A 181 3.28 -9.50 10.40
N SER A 182 3.96 -10.61 10.08
CA SER A 182 5.38 -10.61 9.74
C SER A 182 5.63 -9.83 8.46
N TYR A 183 4.75 -9.96 7.46
CA TYR A 183 4.82 -9.12 6.27
C TYR A 183 4.64 -7.63 6.61
N TRP A 184 3.64 -7.28 7.42
CA TRP A 184 3.42 -5.89 7.82
C TRP A 184 4.62 -5.32 8.56
N ALA A 185 5.13 -6.04 9.56
CA ALA A 185 6.26 -5.62 10.36
C ALA A 185 7.51 -5.47 9.50
N ARG A 186 7.81 -6.46 8.64
CA ARG A 186 8.93 -6.40 7.70
C ARG A 186 8.81 -5.22 6.75
N ALA A 187 7.63 -4.95 6.20
CA ALA A 187 7.42 -3.85 5.27
C ALA A 187 7.72 -2.49 5.91
N VAL A 188 7.28 -2.27 7.14
CA VAL A 188 7.54 -1.04 7.89
C VAL A 188 9.02 -0.94 8.29
N THR A 189 9.59 -2.01 8.84
CA THR A 189 10.98 -2.06 9.27
C THR A 189 11.96 -1.86 8.12
N GLU A 190 11.73 -2.48 6.97
CA GLU A 190 12.59 -2.37 5.79
C GLU A 190 12.73 -0.90 5.33
N VAL A 191 11.62 -0.17 5.29
CA VAL A 191 11.63 1.25 4.88
C VAL A 191 12.29 2.11 5.95
N THR A 192 11.87 1.96 7.21
CA THR A 192 12.36 2.80 8.32
C THR A 192 13.83 2.58 8.65
N THR A 193 14.38 1.40 8.33
CA THR A 193 15.80 1.09 8.55
C THR A 193 16.68 1.58 7.41
N ARG A 194 16.19 1.57 6.16
CA ARG A 194 17.02 1.83 4.98
C ARG A 194 16.90 3.23 4.41
N VAL A 195 15.72 3.82 4.50
CA VAL A 195 15.49 5.16 3.94
C VAL A 195 16.01 6.21 4.93
N PRO A 196 16.87 7.14 4.49
CA PRO A 196 17.32 8.23 5.35
C PRO A 196 16.14 9.04 5.90
N HIS A 197 16.21 9.43 7.17
CA HIS A 197 15.11 10.07 7.88
C HIS A 197 14.65 11.36 7.18
N GLU A 198 15.57 12.16 6.66
CA GLU A 198 15.30 13.38 5.90
C GLU A 198 14.60 13.15 4.56
N ALA A 199 14.66 11.92 4.04
CA ALA A 199 14.00 11.49 2.80
C ALA A 199 12.71 10.69 3.07
N LEU A 200 12.32 10.50 4.33
CA LEU A 200 11.18 9.67 4.72
C LEU A 200 10.09 10.48 5.44
N LEU A 201 8.85 10.38 4.93
CA LEU A 201 7.65 10.82 5.63
C LEU A 201 6.84 9.60 6.06
N ILE A 202 6.75 9.35 7.37
CA ILE A 202 5.89 8.33 7.95
C ILE A 202 4.51 8.94 8.22
N LEU A 203 3.45 8.27 7.77
CA LEU A 203 2.10 8.81 7.79
C LEU A 203 1.07 7.74 8.20
N PRO A 204 0.43 7.88 9.37
CA PRO A 204 -0.71 7.05 9.73
C PRO A 204 -1.83 7.19 8.68
N THR A 205 -2.46 6.08 8.29
CA THR A 205 -3.50 6.09 7.24
C THR A 205 -4.66 7.03 7.56
N GLY A 206 -5.01 7.18 8.85
CA GLY A 206 -6.06 8.10 9.30
C GLY A 206 -5.72 9.57 9.07
N ASP A 207 -4.44 9.91 9.00
CA ASP A 207 -3.96 11.29 8.98
C ASP A 207 -3.74 11.81 7.55
N ILE A 208 -3.86 10.96 6.52
CA ILE A 208 -3.56 11.32 5.13
C ILE A 208 -4.34 12.57 4.69
N GLY A 209 -5.63 12.65 5.04
CA GLY A 209 -6.46 13.80 4.70
C GLY A 209 -6.05 15.06 5.45
N ALA A 210 -5.94 14.97 6.77
CA ALA A 210 -5.59 16.10 7.65
C ALA A 210 -4.19 16.66 7.35
N ARG A 211 -3.27 15.81 6.88
CA ARG A 211 -1.89 16.18 6.54
C ARG A 211 -1.65 16.41 5.06
N ALA A 212 -2.69 16.61 4.25
CA ALA A 212 -2.54 16.77 2.80
C ALA A 212 -1.55 17.88 2.40
N ALA A 213 -1.57 19.02 3.10
CA ALA A 213 -0.63 20.12 2.84
C ALA A 213 0.83 19.72 3.14
N ASP A 214 1.07 19.00 4.24
CA ASP A 214 2.40 18.48 4.58
C ASP A 214 2.92 17.51 3.52
N ILE A 215 2.05 16.60 3.06
CA ILE A 215 2.37 15.63 2.01
C ILE A 215 2.71 16.38 0.72
N ALA A 216 1.94 17.42 0.35
CA ALA A 216 2.19 18.22 -0.84
C ALA A 216 3.54 18.94 -0.77
N ARG A 217 3.89 19.56 0.37
CA ARG A 217 5.20 20.22 0.57
C ARG A 217 6.34 19.20 0.51
N PHE A 218 6.19 18.07 1.19
CA PHE A 218 7.17 16.98 1.17
C PHE A 218 7.38 16.45 -0.25
N ALA A 219 6.29 16.28 -1.02
CA ALA A 219 6.32 15.81 -2.40
C ALA A 219 6.66 16.89 -3.44
N ARG A 220 6.86 18.16 -3.03
CA ARG A 220 7.07 19.32 -3.90
C ARG A 220 5.96 19.48 -4.95
N VAL A 221 4.72 19.24 -4.54
CA VAL A 221 3.53 19.48 -5.36
C VAL A 221 3.25 20.99 -5.40
N PRO A 222 2.96 21.57 -6.58
CA PRO A 222 2.54 22.97 -6.67
C PRO A 222 1.26 23.25 -5.87
N ASP A 223 1.13 24.49 -5.38
CA ASP A 223 0.01 24.94 -4.55
C ASP A 223 -0.27 24.01 -3.35
N PRO A 224 0.70 23.84 -2.43
CA PRO A 224 0.60 22.83 -1.38
C PRO A 224 -0.60 23.04 -0.44
N ASP A 225 -1.08 24.27 -0.30
CA ASP A 225 -2.22 24.62 0.56
C ASP A 225 -3.57 24.37 -0.12
N ARG A 226 -3.58 24.08 -1.44
CA ARG A 226 -4.81 23.70 -2.13
C ARG A 226 -5.20 22.27 -1.72
N PRO A 227 -6.44 22.05 -1.21
CA PRO A 227 -6.88 20.73 -0.80
C PRO A 227 -6.92 19.75 -2.00
N PRO A 228 -6.59 18.46 -1.78
CA PRO A 228 -6.70 17.44 -2.81
C PRO A 228 -8.17 17.22 -3.21
N VAL A 229 -8.39 16.86 -4.48
CA VAL A 229 -9.73 16.58 -5.00
C VAL A 229 -10.34 15.35 -4.32
N GLN A 230 -9.51 14.39 -3.89
CA GLN A 230 -9.97 13.14 -3.30
C GLN A 230 -9.00 12.63 -2.22
N THR A 231 -9.54 12.34 -1.03
CA THR A 231 -8.77 11.79 0.11
C THR A 231 -9.26 10.41 0.57
N HIS A 232 -10.49 10.01 0.22
CA HIS A 232 -11.13 8.78 0.71
C HIS A 232 -11.79 7.93 -0.40
N ALA A 233 -11.02 7.58 -1.43
CA ALA A 233 -11.54 6.89 -2.60
C ALA A 233 -11.79 5.38 -2.43
N PHE A 234 -11.12 4.72 -1.47
CA PHE A 234 -11.00 3.25 -1.46
C PHE A 234 -11.29 2.58 -0.10
N GLY A 235 -12.46 2.88 0.47
CA GLY A 235 -13.01 2.10 1.58
C GLY A 235 -13.38 0.68 1.15
N ASN A 236 -13.13 -0.32 2.00
CA ASN A 236 -13.74 -1.64 1.83
C ASN A 236 -15.07 -1.66 2.57
N PRO A 237 -16.23 -1.70 1.89
CA PRO A 237 -17.53 -1.72 2.57
C PRO A 237 -17.88 -3.11 3.11
N VAL A 238 -17.19 -4.17 2.66
CA VAL A 238 -17.48 -5.55 3.03
C VAL A 238 -16.59 -5.95 4.20
N ARG A 239 -17.20 -6.57 5.20
CA ARG A 239 -16.52 -7.19 6.32
C ARG A 239 -16.83 -8.68 6.33
N SER A 240 -15.79 -9.50 6.37
CA SER A 240 -15.93 -10.96 6.39
C SER A 240 -16.28 -11.50 7.77
N GLY A 241 -15.95 -10.76 8.84
CA GLY A 241 -16.12 -11.20 10.22
C GLY A 241 -15.20 -12.35 10.62
N VAL A 242 -14.28 -12.79 9.75
CA VAL A 242 -13.43 -13.98 10.01
C VAL A 242 -12.52 -13.76 11.21
N LEU A 243 -11.95 -12.57 11.37
CA LEU A 243 -11.09 -12.27 12.53
C LEU A 243 -11.84 -12.26 13.86
N ALA A 244 -13.14 -11.92 13.86
CA ALA A 244 -13.97 -11.91 15.06
C ALA A 244 -14.29 -13.33 15.56
N GLN A 245 -14.03 -14.36 14.75
CA GLN A 245 -14.20 -15.77 15.11
C GLN A 245 -12.95 -16.36 15.79
N LEU A 246 -11.83 -15.63 15.78
CA LEU A 246 -10.61 -16.04 16.49
C LEU A 246 -10.74 -15.70 17.98
N PRO A 247 -10.15 -16.50 18.89
CA PRO A 247 -10.10 -16.13 20.31
C PRO A 247 -9.41 -14.75 20.48
N PRO A 248 -10.05 -13.76 21.14
CA PRO A 248 -9.50 -12.40 21.22
C PRO A 248 -8.11 -12.34 21.85
N ALA A 249 -7.88 -13.10 22.93
CA ALA A 249 -6.58 -13.16 23.60
C ALA A 249 -5.48 -13.77 22.70
N TYR A 250 -5.83 -14.75 21.86
CA TYR A 250 -4.89 -15.33 20.90
C TYR A 250 -4.47 -14.26 19.87
N LEU A 251 -5.46 -13.59 19.26
CA LEU A 251 -5.21 -12.58 18.24
C LEU A 251 -4.41 -11.39 18.80
N ALA A 252 -4.78 -10.88 19.98
CA ALA A 252 -4.02 -9.83 20.67
C ALA A 252 -2.57 -10.27 20.94
N GLY A 253 -2.38 -11.49 21.45
CA GLY A 253 -1.06 -12.05 21.73
C GLY A 253 -0.17 -12.15 20.47
N ARG A 254 -0.73 -12.57 19.32
CA ARG A 254 0.03 -12.62 18.05
C ARG A 254 0.38 -11.22 17.54
N ILE A 255 -0.57 -10.27 17.60
CA ILE A 255 -0.34 -8.88 17.18
C ILE A 255 0.77 -8.25 18.02
N GLU A 256 0.68 -8.37 19.34
CA GLU A 256 1.66 -7.81 20.26
C GLU A 256 3.05 -8.42 20.05
N ALA A 257 3.12 -9.75 19.89
CA ALA A 257 4.39 -10.45 19.71
C ALA A 257 5.10 -10.12 18.38
N VAL A 258 4.35 -10.03 17.28
CA VAL A 258 4.94 -9.91 15.92
C VAL A 258 5.04 -8.46 15.47
N ALA A 259 3.99 -7.67 15.67
CA ALA A 259 3.88 -6.31 15.15
C ALA A 259 4.04 -5.22 16.22
N GLY A 260 3.85 -5.55 17.51
CA GLY A 260 3.84 -4.60 18.62
C GLY A 260 5.09 -3.69 18.71
N PRO A 261 6.32 -4.24 18.67
CA PRO A 261 7.54 -3.43 18.72
C PRO A 261 7.61 -2.41 17.57
N VAL A 262 7.29 -2.85 16.36
CA VAL A 262 7.32 -2.00 15.16
C VAL A 262 6.20 -0.96 15.22
N ALA A 263 4.99 -1.35 15.63
CA ALA A 263 3.86 -0.45 15.76
C ALA A 263 4.14 0.69 16.73
N ARG A 264 4.69 0.41 17.92
CA ARG A 264 5.07 1.45 18.88
C ARG A 264 6.14 2.41 18.35
N ALA A 265 7.03 1.94 17.47
CA ALA A 265 8.06 2.78 16.88
C ALA A 265 7.50 3.79 15.86
N VAL A 266 6.41 3.45 15.15
CA VAL A 266 5.88 4.28 14.04
C VAL A 266 4.48 4.84 14.25
N LEU A 267 3.77 4.40 15.30
CA LEU A 267 2.43 4.85 15.69
C LEU A 267 2.45 5.26 17.16
N PRO A 268 2.72 6.54 17.47
CA PRO A 268 2.72 7.05 18.83
C PRO A 268 1.39 6.78 19.54
N GLY A 269 1.45 6.29 20.77
CA GLY A 269 0.25 5.97 21.57
C GLY A 269 -0.49 4.70 21.15
N TRP A 270 0.05 3.90 20.22
CA TRP A 270 -0.55 2.63 19.83
C TRP A 270 -0.52 1.62 20.98
N THR A 271 -1.64 0.94 21.18
CA THR A 271 -1.83 -0.21 22.08
C THR A 271 -2.59 -1.29 21.33
N VAL A 272 -2.28 -2.56 21.57
CA VAL A 272 -2.97 -3.69 20.92
C VAL A 272 -4.47 -3.70 21.26
N GLU A 273 -4.85 -3.29 22.47
CA GLU A 273 -6.23 -3.28 22.95
C GLU A 273 -7.09 -2.31 22.14
N ALA A 274 -6.66 -1.04 22.01
CA ALA A 274 -7.39 -0.03 21.27
C ALA A 274 -7.48 -0.33 19.76
N ASP A 275 -6.39 -0.83 19.16
CA ASP A 275 -6.37 -1.22 17.76
C ASP A 275 -7.31 -2.39 17.49
N LEU A 276 -7.23 -3.44 18.32
CA LEU A 276 -8.09 -4.62 18.18
C LEU A 276 -9.56 -4.29 18.42
N ALA A 277 -9.88 -3.46 19.43
CA ALA A 277 -11.24 -2.99 19.65
C ALA A 277 -11.79 -2.27 18.42
N THR A 278 -11.01 -1.39 17.80
CA THR A 278 -11.41 -0.67 16.59
C THR A 278 -11.52 -1.59 15.36
N ALA A 279 -10.66 -2.61 15.28
CA ALA A 279 -10.69 -3.60 14.22
C ALA A 279 -11.95 -4.48 14.29
N LEU A 280 -12.33 -4.93 15.48
CA LEU A 280 -13.44 -5.86 15.68
C LEU A 280 -14.80 -5.17 15.84
N ALA A 281 -14.86 -3.89 16.22
CA ALA A 281 -16.11 -3.14 16.32
C ALA A 281 -16.86 -3.14 14.99
N ASP A 282 -18.16 -3.41 14.98
CA ASP A 282 -19.04 -3.47 13.80
C ASP A 282 -18.97 -2.22 12.90
N PRO A 283 -19.28 -2.33 11.60
CA PRO A 283 -19.35 -1.14 10.76
C PRO A 283 -20.50 -0.27 11.24
N PRO A 284 -20.34 1.06 11.28
CA PRO A 284 -21.50 1.92 11.45
C PRO A 284 -22.51 1.57 10.34
N PRO A 285 -23.83 1.61 10.66
CA PRO A 285 -24.86 1.27 9.69
C PRO A 285 -24.72 2.13 8.42
N PRO A 286 -25.15 1.62 7.25
CA PRO A 286 -25.06 2.36 5.99
C PRO A 286 -25.71 3.74 6.13
N GLY A 287 -24.95 4.81 5.82
CA GLY A 287 -25.42 6.20 5.93
C GLY A 287 -24.85 7.01 7.10
N GLN A 288 -24.02 6.42 7.97
CA GLN A 288 -23.35 7.12 9.07
C GLN A 288 -21.82 7.29 8.91
N ALA A 289 -21.24 6.86 7.78
CA ALA A 289 -19.84 7.12 7.49
C ALA A 289 -19.67 8.58 7.04
N ARG A 290 -19.05 9.39 7.90
CA ARG A 290 -18.64 10.77 7.59
C ARG A 290 -17.50 10.81 6.58
#